data_AF-A0AAU4S935-F1
#
_entry.id   AF-A0AAU4S935-F1
#
_cell.length_a   1.000
_cell.length_b   1.000
_cell.length_c   1.000
_cell.angle_alpha   90.00
_cell.angle_beta   90.00
_cell.angle_gamma   90.00
#
_symmetry.space_group_name_H-M   'P 1'
#
loop_
_entity.id
_entity.type
_entity.pdbx_description
1 polymer ?
#
loop_
_entity_poly.entity_id
_entity_poly.type
_entity_poly.pdbx_seq_one_letter_code
_entity_poly.pdbx_strand_id
1 'polypeptide(L)'
;MITAYQQRLRDRLLAAPEVPAPEPWRPVFQPMPYAPVGGLLGIGFATHPDTGHDLVMVVSHDGHGLFDAVTGEKIARDRDPDPETDTPDTAADLTCPGLGPIAGTRVHIAGLFGGGLHTGTDGWQVDVQTPEWPNERVLLSNGHGQFHNSPHGEGWWHIFHSSYSTFRAAGFSPSGETLAVATSSDLTVWTRHNP
;
A
#
# COMPACT_ATOMS: atom_id res chain seq x y z
N MET A 1 -26.65 18.26 0.51
CA MET A 1 -26.09 19.19 -0.49
C MET A 1 -24.67 19.52 -0.05
N ILE A 2 -23.66 19.35 -0.90
CA ILE A 2 -22.27 19.68 -0.53
C ILE A 2 -22.02 21.18 -0.70
N THR A 3 -21.08 21.72 0.09
CA THR A 3 -20.70 23.14 0.00
C THR A 3 -19.95 23.43 -1.29
N ALA A 4 -19.91 24.70 -1.71
CA ALA A 4 -19.11 25.13 -2.87
C ALA A 4 -17.62 24.80 -2.71
N TYR A 5 -17.09 24.80 -1.49
CA TYR A 5 -15.72 24.37 -1.22
C TYR A 5 -15.52 22.88 -1.46
N GLN A 6 -16.41 22.04 -0.92
CA GLN A 6 -16.37 20.59 -1.14
C GLN A 6 -16.53 20.22 -2.62
N GLN A 7 -17.42 20.90 -3.36
CA GLN A 7 -17.55 20.72 -4.80
C GLN A 7 -16.23 21.04 -5.53
N ARG A 8 -15.58 22.17 -5.22
CA ARG A 8 -14.28 22.52 -5.81
C ARG A 8 -13.19 21.50 -5.53
N LEU A 9 -13.12 20.97 -4.30
CA LEU A 9 -12.15 19.93 -3.96
C LEU A 9 -12.42 18.63 -4.71
N ARG A 10 -13.70 18.23 -4.80
CA ARG A 10 -14.12 17.06 -5.59
C ARG A 10 -13.73 17.22 -7.05
N ASP A 11 -14.08 18.33 -7.68
CA ASP A 11 -13.78 18.59 -9.10
C ASP A 11 -12.27 18.61 -9.36
N ARG A 12 -11.49 19.18 -8.43
CA ARG A 12 -10.02 19.18 -8.46
C ARG A 12 -9.44 17.77 -8.43
N LEU A 13 -9.94 16.91 -7.54
CA LEU A 13 -9.50 15.51 -7.45
C LEU A 13 -9.86 14.72 -8.71
N LEU A 14 -11.08 14.90 -9.22
CA LEU A 14 -11.54 14.21 -10.42
C LEU A 14 -10.75 14.62 -11.67
N ALA A 15 -10.38 15.88 -11.77
CA ALA A 15 -9.59 16.42 -12.89
C ALA A 15 -8.09 16.03 -12.85
N ALA A 16 -7.58 15.55 -11.72
CA ALA A 16 -6.18 15.16 -11.60
C ALA A 16 -5.94 13.77 -12.23
N PRO A 17 -5.14 13.68 -13.32
CA PRO A 17 -4.80 12.39 -13.92
C PRO A 17 -3.89 11.59 -12.98
N GLU A 18 -3.94 10.27 -13.10
CA GLU A 18 -2.91 9.42 -12.49
C GLU A 18 -1.55 9.70 -13.15
N VAL A 19 -0.51 9.81 -12.34
CA VAL A 19 0.88 10.05 -12.77
C VAL A 19 1.83 9.13 -12.01
N PRO A 20 3.02 8.82 -12.56
CA PRO A 20 4.02 8.09 -11.80
C PRO A 20 4.34 8.79 -10.47
N ALA A 21 4.67 7.99 -9.44
CA ALA A 21 5.19 8.54 -8.20
C ALA A 21 6.45 9.38 -8.50
N PRO A 22 6.59 10.58 -7.92
CA PRO A 22 7.75 11.43 -8.14
C PRO A 22 9.00 10.83 -7.48
N GLU A 23 10.18 11.28 -7.91
CA GLU A 23 11.42 11.04 -7.17
C GLU A 23 11.26 11.45 -5.68
N PRO A 24 11.82 10.66 -4.73
CA PRO A 24 12.73 9.54 -4.94
C PRO A 24 12.06 8.17 -5.14
N TRP A 25 10.73 8.11 -5.27
CA TRP A 25 9.98 6.86 -5.30
C TRP A 25 10.08 6.16 -6.64
N ARG A 26 10.45 4.88 -6.62
CA ARG A 26 10.63 4.04 -7.82
C ARG A 26 9.76 2.80 -7.70
N PRO A 27 9.06 2.38 -8.77
CA PRO A 27 8.31 1.13 -8.75
C PRO A 27 9.26 -0.05 -8.55
N VAL A 28 8.88 -0.95 -7.66
CA VAL A 28 9.69 -2.11 -7.26
C VAL A 28 9.54 -3.26 -8.26
N PHE A 29 8.32 -3.51 -8.73
CA PHE A 29 8.06 -4.59 -9.67
C PHE A 29 8.37 -4.20 -11.11
N GLN A 30 8.98 -5.14 -11.84
CA GLN A 30 9.29 -5.00 -13.27
C GLN A 30 9.08 -6.34 -14.00
N PRO A 31 8.70 -6.33 -15.30
CA PRO A 31 8.44 -5.15 -16.14
C PRO A 31 7.07 -4.48 -15.89
N MET A 32 6.15 -5.16 -15.20
CA MET A 32 4.87 -4.60 -14.78
C MET A 32 5.03 -3.91 -13.42
N PRO A 33 4.42 -2.74 -13.19
CA PRO A 33 4.60 -1.96 -11.96
C PRO A 33 3.89 -2.56 -10.73
N TYR A 34 3.33 -3.77 -10.83
CA TYR A 34 2.58 -4.45 -9.78
C TYR A 34 2.84 -5.96 -9.81
N ALA A 35 2.62 -6.61 -8.67
CA ALA A 35 2.57 -8.06 -8.54
C ALA A 35 1.09 -8.52 -8.49
N PRO A 36 0.67 -9.43 -9.39
CA PRO A 36 -0.68 -9.98 -9.34
C PRO A 36 -0.83 -10.92 -8.13
N VAL A 37 -1.86 -10.67 -7.32
CA VAL A 37 -2.26 -11.44 -6.14
C VAL A 37 -3.79 -11.52 -6.09
N GLY A 38 -4.33 -12.58 -6.71
CA GLY A 38 -5.78 -12.80 -6.75
C GLY A 38 -6.37 -13.02 -5.35
N GLY A 39 -7.45 -12.32 -5.03
CA GLY A 39 -8.14 -12.47 -3.75
C GLY A 39 -7.35 -11.90 -2.57
N LEU A 40 -6.52 -10.89 -2.79
CA LEU A 40 -5.78 -10.21 -1.74
C LEU A 40 -6.75 -9.63 -0.70
N LEU A 41 -6.49 -9.94 0.56
CA LEU A 41 -7.26 -9.54 1.73
C LEU A 41 -6.60 -8.35 2.43
N GLY A 42 -5.29 -8.36 2.59
CA GLY A 42 -4.54 -7.26 3.19
C GLY A 42 -3.03 -7.45 3.07
N ILE A 43 -2.29 -6.44 3.53
CA ILE A 43 -0.84 -6.44 3.56
C ILE A 43 -0.31 -5.97 4.91
N GLY A 44 0.92 -6.38 5.23
CA GLY A 44 1.66 -5.91 6.40
C GLY A 44 3.14 -5.80 6.10
N PHE A 45 3.84 -4.99 6.89
CA PHE A 45 5.29 -4.81 6.76
C PHE A 45 6.05 -5.56 7.84
N ALA A 46 7.24 -6.03 7.47
CA ALA A 46 8.25 -6.52 8.39
C ALA A 46 9.63 -6.06 7.92
N THR A 47 10.67 -6.36 8.69
CA THR A 47 12.06 -6.07 8.32
C THR A 47 12.80 -7.38 8.14
N HIS A 48 13.52 -7.53 7.03
CA HIS A 48 14.39 -8.67 6.81
C HIS A 48 15.49 -8.68 7.88
N PRO A 49 15.66 -9.77 8.66
CA PRO A 49 16.59 -9.78 9.79
C PRO A 49 18.06 -9.57 9.37
N ASP A 50 18.45 -10.11 8.22
CA ASP A 50 19.84 -10.02 7.76
C ASP A 50 20.17 -8.75 6.95
N THR A 51 19.28 -8.30 6.05
CA THR A 51 19.54 -7.18 5.15
C THR A 51 19.01 -5.85 5.66
N GLY A 52 18.05 -5.87 6.60
CA GLY A 52 17.34 -4.68 7.04
C GLY A 52 16.32 -4.13 6.03
N HIS A 53 16.13 -4.81 4.88
CA HIS A 53 15.15 -4.39 3.88
C HIS A 53 13.73 -4.46 4.44
N ASP A 54 12.89 -3.54 3.99
CA ASP A 54 11.45 -3.69 4.17
C ASP A 54 10.96 -4.92 3.42
N LEU A 55 10.09 -5.69 4.07
CA LEU A 55 9.37 -6.80 3.49
C LEU A 55 7.88 -6.49 3.48
N VAL A 56 7.18 -6.87 2.41
CA VAL A 56 5.72 -6.80 2.33
C VAL A 56 5.16 -8.21 2.38
N MET A 57 4.46 -8.53 3.47
CA MET A 57 3.66 -9.73 3.56
C MET A 57 2.27 -9.45 2.97
N VAL A 58 1.80 -10.37 2.13
CA VAL A 58 0.48 -10.34 1.51
C VAL A 58 -0.33 -11.52 2.03
N VAL A 59 -1.54 -11.24 2.49
CA VAL A 59 -2.53 -12.25 2.86
C VAL A 59 -3.61 -12.28 1.78
N SER A 60 -3.89 -13.44 1.22
CA SER A 60 -4.87 -13.65 0.16
C SER A 60 -5.68 -14.93 0.38
N HIS A 61 -6.78 -15.08 -0.36
CA HIS A 61 -7.58 -16.31 -0.35
C HIS A 61 -6.80 -17.56 -0.81
N ASP A 62 -5.71 -17.41 -1.57
CA ASP A 62 -4.84 -18.52 -1.99
C ASP A 62 -3.68 -18.74 -1.00
N GLY A 63 -3.73 -18.13 0.19
CA GLY A 63 -2.69 -18.18 1.20
C GLY A 63 -1.80 -16.92 1.22
N HIS A 64 -0.60 -17.05 1.79
CA HIS A 64 0.27 -15.91 2.10
C HIS A 64 1.50 -15.86 1.19
N GLY A 65 2.01 -14.66 0.94
CA GLY A 65 3.25 -14.42 0.22
C GLY A 65 4.09 -13.34 0.90
N LEU A 66 5.41 -13.40 0.75
CA LEU A 66 6.33 -12.41 1.29
C LEU A 66 7.22 -11.91 0.15
N PHE A 67 7.29 -10.59 0.01
CA PHE A 67 8.07 -9.90 -1.00
C PHE A 67 9.15 -9.05 -0.35
N ASP A 68 10.36 -9.04 -0.92
CA ASP A 68 11.36 -8.01 -0.64
C ASP A 68 10.94 -6.71 -1.33
N ALA A 69 10.75 -5.64 -0.56
CA ALA A 69 10.22 -4.38 -1.05
C ALA A 69 11.27 -3.48 -1.71
N VAL A 70 12.55 -3.89 -1.71
CA VAL A 70 13.63 -3.23 -2.44
C VAL A 70 13.83 -3.90 -3.80
N THR A 71 13.86 -5.24 -3.83
CA THR A 71 14.16 -6.01 -5.05
C THR A 71 12.92 -6.43 -5.84
N GLY A 72 11.75 -6.50 -5.19
CA GLY A 72 10.51 -7.03 -5.76
C GLY A 72 10.45 -8.55 -5.82
N GLU A 73 11.48 -9.25 -5.32
CA GLU A 73 11.51 -10.71 -5.30
C GLU A 73 10.45 -11.25 -4.32
N LYS A 74 9.70 -12.26 -4.75
CA LYS A 74 8.85 -13.04 -3.85
C LYS A 74 9.70 -14.09 -3.14
N ILE A 75 10.13 -13.77 -1.92
CA ILE A 75 11.09 -14.57 -1.15
C ILE A 75 10.46 -15.73 -0.37
N ALA A 76 9.15 -15.69 -0.10
CA ALA A 76 8.42 -16.81 0.50
C ALA A 76 6.95 -16.90 0.03
N ARG A 77 6.39 -18.10 0.08
CA ARG A 77 5.00 -18.39 -0.28
C ARG A 77 4.47 -19.58 0.52
N ASP A 78 3.34 -19.40 1.17
CA ASP A 78 2.59 -20.47 1.83
C ASP A 78 1.17 -20.57 1.26
N ARG A 79 0.85 -21.67 0.60
CA ARG A 79 -0.45 -21.89 -0.07
C ARG A 79 -1.52 -22.47 0.84
N ASP A 80 -1.13 -23.02 1.98
CA ASP A 80 -2.02 -23.74 2.89
C ASP A 80 -1.67 -23.34 4.34
N PRO A 81 -1.83 -22.03 4.67
CA PRO A 81 -1.60 -21.56 6.03
C PRO A 81 -2.55 -22.24 7.01
N ASP A 82 -2.14 -22.33 8.28
CA ASP A 82 -2.98 -22.91 9.34
C ASP A 82 -4.35 -22.20 9.39
N PRO A 83 -5.47 -22.91 9.23
CA PRO A 83 -6.82 -22.33 9.20
C PRO A 83 -7.21 -21.53 10.45
N GLU A 84 -6.52 -21.71 11.59
CA GLU A 84 -6.76 -20.90 12.78
C GLU A 84 -6.10 -19.51 12.69
N THR A 85 -5.17 -19.31 11.74
CA THR A 85 -4.33 -18.11 11.61
C THR A 85 -4.15 -17.60 10.17
N ASP A 86 -4.93 -18.15 9.23
CA ASP A 86 -4.84 -17.88 7.79
C ASP A 86 -5.37 -16.50 7.40
N THR A 87 -6.26 -15.92 8.20
CA THR A 87 -6.79 -14.56 7.99
C THR A 87 -6.63 -13.71 9.25
N PRO A 88 -6.43 -12.39 9.11
CA PRO A 88 -6.11 -11.55 10.27
C PRO A 88 -7.31 -11.34 11.21
N ASP A 89 -8.55 -11.59 10.78
CA ASP A 89 -9.75 -11.48 11.62
C ASP A 89 -9.89 -12.59 12.66
N THR A 90 -9.10 -13.67 12.57
CA THR A 90 -9.04 -14.68 13.63
C THR A 90 -8.23 -14.20 14.84
N ALA A 91 -7.43 -13.14 14.69
CA ALA A 91 -6.60 -12.55 15.72
C ALA A 91 -7.13 -11.17 16.17
N ALA A 92 -7.24 -10.94 17.48
CA ALA A 92 -7.75 -9.68 18.03
C ALA A 92 -6.94 -8.43 17.65
N ASP A 93 -5.66 -8.62 17.30
CA ASP A 93 -4.71 -7.57 16.90
C ASP A 93 -4.50 -7.46 15.38
N LEU A 94 -5.34 -8.14 14.58
CA LEU A 94 -5.30 -8.15 13.13
C LEU A 94 -3.95 -8.58 12.55
N THR A 95 -3.36 -9.65 13.08
CA THR A 95 -2.07 -10.16 12.62
C THR A 95 -2.14 -11.54 11.99
N CYS A 96 -1.20 -11.84 11.10
CA CYS A 96 -0.91 -13.20 10.64
C CYS A 96 0.52 -13.62 11.04
N PRO A 97 0.81 -14.94 11.13
CA PRO A 97 2.17 -15.44 11.34
C PRO A 97 3.10 -15.06 10.18
N GLY A 98 4.31 -14.63 10.49
CA GLY A 98 5.33 -14.34 9.48
C GLY A 98 5.79 -15.61 8.73
N LEU A 99 6.27 -15.42 7.50
CA LEU A 99 6.79 -16.47 6.63
C LEU A 99 8.30 -16.36 6.42
N GLY A 100 8.94 -17.47 6.03
CA GLY A 100 10.34 -17.49 5.59
C GLY A 100 11.29 -16.82 6.61
N PRO A 101 12.05 -15.77 6.24
CA PRO A 101 13.03 -15.15 7.13
C PRO A 101 12.40 -14.43 8.35
N ILE A 102 11.10 -14.16 8.33
CA ILE A 102 10.38 -13.56 9.46
C ILE A 102 9.48 -14.59 10.17
N ALA A 103 9.69 -15.89 9.95
CA ALA A 103 8.96 -16.93 10.65
C ALA A 103 9.12 -16.79 12.18
N GLY A 104 8.03 -17.02 12.92
CA GLY A 104 7.98 -16.83 14.37
C GLY A 104 7.69 -15.39 14.82
N THR A 105 7.55 -14.44 13.88
CA THR A 105 7.02 -13.10 14.17
C THR A 105 5.52 -13.02 13.86
N ARG A 106 4.85 -11.99 14.41
CA ARG A 106 3.47 -11.63 14.03
C ARG A 106 3.52 -10.37 13.17
N VAL A 107 2.83 -10.38 12.04
CA VAL A 107 2.77 -9.25 11.11
C VAL A 107 1.38 -8.63 11.21
N HIS A 108 1.29 -7.35 11.55
CA HIS A 108 0.02 -6.61 11.53
C HIS A 108 -0.43 -6.36 10.10
N ILE A 109 -1.67 -6.74 9.80
CA ILE A 109 -2.25 -6.70 8.45
C ILE A 109 -3.28 -5.58 8.37
N ALA A 110 -3.11 -4.71 7.39
CA ALA A 110 -4.08 -3.71 6.99
C ALA A 110 -4.79 -4.16 5.71
N GLY A 111 -6.12 -4.09 5.69
CA GLY A 111 -6.90 -4.54 4.54
C GLY A 111 -8.39 -4.67 4.79
N LEU A 112 -8.98 -5.72 4.23
CA LEU A 112 -10.42 -6.04 4.27
C LEU A 112 -11.00 -6.04 5.70
N PHE A 113 -10.23 -6.52 6.67
CA PHE A 113 -10.68 -6.67 8.06
C PHE A 113 -10.33 -5.47 8.95
N GLY A 114 -9.84 -4.37 8.36
CA GLY A 114 -9.43 -3.17 9.09
C GLY A 114 -7.91 -3.05 9.19
N GLY A 115 -7.45 -2.50 10.32
CA GLY A 115 -6.04 -2.16 10.53
C GLY A 115 -5.67 -0.83 9.87
N GLY A 116 -4.36 -0.54 9.83
CA GLY A 116 -3.85 0.68 9.23
C GLY A 116 -2.35 0.59 8.98
N LEU A 117 -1.90 1.28 7.93
CA LEU A 117 -0.49 1.48 7.61
C LEU A 117 -0.09 2.92 7.98
N HIS A 118 1.21 3.20 8.03
CA HIS A 118 1.68 4.56 8.30
C HIS A 118 1.26 5.50 7.17
N THR A 119 0.64 6.63 7.52
CA THR A 119 0.18 7.62 6.51
C THR A 119 1.22 8.70 6.24
N GLY A 120 2.35 8.69 6.93
CA GLY A 120 3.37 9.73 6.80
C GLY A 120 4.76 9.28 7.19
N THR A 121 5.77 9.84 6.50
CA THR A 121 7.19 9.64 6.78
C THR A 121 8.02 10.77 6.19
N ASP A 122 8.99 11.31 6.92
CA ASP A 122 10.02 12.26 6.41
C ASP A 122 9.49 13.34 5.45
N GLY A 123 8.40 14.00 5.84
CA GLY A 123 7.75 15.05 5.04
C GLY A 123 6.83 14.55 3.92
N TRP A 124 6.83 13.26 3.61
CA TRP A 124 5.86 12.62 2.74
C TRP A 124 4.59 12.25 3.51
N GLN A 125 3.45 12.35 2.83
CA GLN A 125 2.14 11.94 3.32
C GLN A 125 1.39 11.19 2.22
N VAL A 126 0.60 10.19 2.62
CA VAL A 126 -0.30 9.47 1.73
C VAL A 126 -1.74 9.61 2.21
N ASP A 127 -2.60 10.06 1.30
CA ASP A 127 -4.03 10.22 1.53
C ASP A 127 -4.81 9.31 0.57
N VAL A 128 -5.82 8.62 1.08
CA VAL A 128 -6.77 7.86 0.26
C VAL A 128 -8.07 8.66 0.18
N GLN A 129 -8.44 9.07 -1.03
CA GLN A 129 -9.63 9.87 -1.28
C GLN A 129 -10.58 9.13 -2.22
N THR A 130 -11.88 9.19 -1.93
CA THR A 130 -12.90 8.51 -2.74
C THR A 130 -13.89 9.54 -3.29
N PRO A 131 -13.47 10.42 -4.21
CA PRO A 131 -14.35 11.45 -4.74
C PRO A 131 -15.53 10.83 -5.50
N GLU A 132 -15.35 9.65 -6.10
CA GLU A 132 -16.38 8.92 -6.84
C GLU A 132 -16.44 7.45 -6.37
N TRP A 133 -17.07 7.22 -5.21
CA TRP A 133 -17.22 5.86 -4.68
C TRP A 133 -17.77 4.90 -5.76
N PRO A 134 -17.18 3.70 -5.94
CA PRO A 134 -16.17 3.04 -5.10
C PRO A 134 -14.72 3.19 -5.58
N ASN A 135 -14.36 4.27 -6.30
CA ASN A 135 -13.03 4.39 -6.88
C ASN A 135 -12.10 5.21 -5.98
N GLU A 136 -11.34 4.54 -5.13
CA GLU A 136 -10.30 5.16 -4.31
C GLU A 136 -9.16 5.69 -5.18
N ARG A 137 -8.66 6.87 -4.80
CA ARG A 137 -7.47 7.51 -5.36
C ARG A 137 -6.44 7.66 -4.26
N VAL A 138 -5.24 7.16 -4.50
CA VAL A 138 -4.11 7.30 -3.58
C VAL A 138 -3.30 8.52 -4.01
N LEU A 139 -3.19 9.47 -3.08
CA LEU A 139 -2.48 10.71 -3.28
C LEU A 139 -1.19 10.66 -2.47
N LEU A 140 -0.09 10.97 -3.11
CA LEU A 140 1.19 11.17 -2.44
C LEU A 140 1.47 12.67 -2.40
N SER A 141 1.87 13.19 -1.25
CA SER A 141 2.23 14.59 -1.07
C SER A 141 3.59 14.71 -0.40
N ASN A 142 4.30 15.82 -0.63
CA ASN A 142 5.61 16.08 -0.04
C ASN A 142 5.67 17.48 0.61
N GLY A 143 6.34 17.58 1.75
CA GLY A 143 6.58 18.80 2.49
C GLY A 143 5.29 19.42 3.02
N HIS A 144 5.04 20.67 2.64
CA HIS A 144 3.80 21.39 2.98
C HIS A 144 2.73 21.28 1.91
N GLY A 145 3.00 20.55 0.83
CA GLY A 145 2.06 20.35 -0.27
C GLY A 145 0.86 19.52 0.19
N GLN A 146 -0.36 20.00 -0.08
CA GLN A 146 -1.58 19.24 0.16
C GLN A 146 -2.50 19.38 -1.05
N PHE A 147 -3.31 18.34 -1.31
CA PHE A 147 -4.16 18.31 -2.50
C PHE A 147 -5.12 19.51 -2.57
N HIS A 148 -5.50 20.07 -1.43
CA HIS A 148 -6.44 21.19 -1.32
C HIS A 148 -5.80 22.57 -1.53
N ASN A 149 -4.47 22.72 -1.47
CA ASN A 149 -3.79 24.01 -1.50
C ASN A 149 -2.60 24.12 -2.48
N SER A 150 -2.14 23.02 -3.05
CA SER A 150 -0.93 22.98 -3.88
C SER A 150 -1.20 22.43 -5.28
N PRO A 151 -0.53 22.90 -6.35
CA PRO A 151 -0.72 22.37 -7.70
C PRO A 151 -0.45 20.87 -7.81
N HIS A 152 -1.24 20.17 -8.64
CA HIS A 152 -1.02 18.76 -8.97
C HIS A 152 0.27 18.61 -9.78
N GLY A 153 1.11 17.64 -9.43
CA GLY A 153 2.42 17.43 -10.05
C GLY A 153 3.57 18.19 -9.38
N GLU A 154 3.26 19.06 -8.40
CA GLU A 154 4.27 19.86 -7.69
C GLU A 154 4.28 19.57 -6.17
N GLY A 155 3.13 19.74 -5.50
CA GLY A 155 3.01 19.50 -4.05
C GLY A 155 2.32 18.18 -3.71
N TRP A 156 1.62 17.59 -4.66
CA TRP A 156 0.94 16.31 -4.55
C TRP A 156 0.75 15.66 -5.92
N TRP A 157 0.62 14.35 -5.92
CA TRP A 157 0.49 13.49 -7.10
C TRP A 157 -0.61 12.47 -6.84
N HIS A 158 -1.49 12.25 -7.82
CA HIS A 158 -2.38 11.10 -7.84
C HIS A 158 -1.60 9.91 -8.40
N ILE A 159 -1.15 9.00 -7.52
CA ILE A 159 -0.19 7.95 -7.89
C ILE A 159 -0.83 6.58 -8.14
N PHE A 160 -2.10 6.41 -7.79
CA PHE A 160 -2.83 5.16 -8.01
C PHE A 160 -4.33 5.42 -8.04
N HIS A 161 -5.01 4.89 -9.06
CA HIS A 161 -6.47 4.89 -9.17
C HIS A 161 -7.03 3.46 -9.10
N SER A 162 -7.81 3.19 -8.06
CA SER A 162 -8.54 1.92 -7.90
C SER A 162 -9.81 1.91 -8.76
N SER A 163 -9.71 1.54 -10.04
CA SER A 163 -10.85 1.55 -10.97
C SER A 163 -11.41 0.17 -11.36
N TYR A 164 -10.68 -0.91 -11.06
CA TYR A 164 -11.03 -2.27 -11.51
C TYR A 164 -11.17 -3.29 -10.38
N SER A 165 -10.45 -3.10 -9.29
CA SER A 165 -10.37 -4.02 -8.16
C SER A 165 -10.57 -3.28 -6.86
N THR A 166 -11.21 -3.90 -5.88
CA THR A 166 -11.54 -3.22 -4.62
C THR A 166 -10.26 -2.83 -3.88
N PHE A 167 -10.15 -1.58 -3.46
CA PHE A 167 -9.06 -1.12 -2.61
C PHE A 167 -9.00 -1.90 -1.28
N ARG A 168 -7.78 -2.20 -0.80
CA ARG A 168 -7.55 -2.88 0.48
C ARG A 168 -6.80 -1.99 1.46
N ALA A 169 -5.65 -1.47 1.07
CA ALA A 169 -4.82 -0.65 1.93
C ALA A 169 -3.84 0.20 1.11
N ALA A 170 -3.40 1.31 1.68
CA ALA A 170 -2.27 2.08 1.20
C ALA A 170 -1.52 2.68 2.39
N GLY A 171 -0.19 2.75 2.28
CA GLY A 171 0.61 3.34 3.34
C GLY A 171 2.09 3.01 3.26
N PHE A 172 2.85 3.67 4.11
CA PHE A 172 4.28 3.47 4.25
C PHE A 172 4.62 2.31 5.17
N SER A 173 5.79 1.71 4.94
CA SER A 173 6.46 0.85 5.90
C SER A 173 6.86 1.63 7.16
N PRO A 174 7.12 0.95 8.30
CA PRO A 174 7.61 1.61 9.51
C PRO A 174 8.94 2.36 9.35
N SER A 175 9.82 1.93 8.43
CA SER A 175 11.05 2.65 8.08
C SER A 175 10.76 3.90 7.24
N GLY A 176 9.61 3.94 6.57
CA GLY A 176 9.25 4.99 5.63
C GLY A 176 9.97 4.91 4.29
N GLU A 177 10.76 3.87 4.03
CA GLU A 177 11.47 3.70 2.76
C GLU A 177 10.62 3.03 1.67
N THR A 178 9.49 2.44 2.06
CA THR A 178 8.57 1.75 1.17
C THR A 178 7.17 2.34 1.27
N LEU A 179 6.52 2.49 0.12
CA LEU A 179 5.10 2.82 -0.02
C LEU A 179 4.41 1.66 -0.74
N ALA A 180 3.30 1.17 -0.20
CA ALA A 180 2.52 0.11 -0.83
C ALA A 180 1.07 0.53 -1.03
N VAL A 181 0.47 0.02 -2.11
CA VAL A 181 -0.96 0.06 -2.38
C VAL A 181 -1.41 -1.36 -2.73
N ALA A 182 -2.45 -1.83 -2.06
CA ALA A 182 -3.03 -3.15 -2.28
C ALA A 182 -4.49 -3.02 -2.71
N THR A 183 -4.87 -3.78 -3.74
CA THR A 183 -6.26 -4.01 -4.15
C THR A 183 -6.60 -5.48 -3.96
N SER A 184 -7.83 -5.90 -4.25
CA SER A 184 -8.23 -7.30 -4.20
C SER A 184 -7.53 -8.21 -5.23
N SER A 185 -6.78 -7.66 -6.18
CA SER A 185 -6.09 -8.43 -7.23
C SER A 185 -4.60 -8.16 -7.35
N ASP A 186 -4.09 -7.06 -6.81
CA ASP A 186 -2.73 -6.61 -7.10
C ASP A 186 -2.07 -5.96 -5.88
N LEU A 187 -0.76 -6.08 -5.83
CA LEU A 187 0.12 -5.34 -4.95
C LEU A 187 1.01 -4.41 -5.79
N THR A 188 0.95 -3.11 -5.50
CA THR A 188 1.85 -2.10 -6.08
C THR A 188 2.76 -1.57 -4.98
N VAL A 189 4.07 -1.54 -5.23
CA VAL A 189 5.07 -1.09 -4.25
C VAL A 189 6.03 -0.13 -4.90
N TRP A 190 6.33 0.95 -4.20
CA TRP A 190 7.40 1.88 -4.51
C TRP A 190 8.42 1.88 -3.38
N THR A 191 9.69 2.01 -3.74
CA THR A 191 10.77 2.19 -2.78
C THR A 191 11.55 3.45 -3.12
N ARG A 192 12.07 4.10 -2.09
CA ARG A 192 13.10 5.14 -2.21
C ARG A 192 14.47 4.66 -1.71
N HIS A 193 14.56 3.39 -1.35
CA HIS A 193 15.83 2.75 -1.00
C HIS A 193 16.75 2.79 -2.22
N ASN A 194 18.01 3.13 -1.99
CA ASN A 194 18.99 3.17 -3.06
C ASN A 194 19.63 1.77 -3.18
N PRO A 195 19.62 1.13 -4.36
CA PRO A 195 20.21 -0.20 -4.54
C PRO A 195 21.73 -0.21 -4.38
#